data_AF-A7HLP5-F1
#
_entry.id   AF-A7HLP5-F1
#
_cell.length_a   1.000
_cell.length_b   1.000
_cell.length_c   1.000
_cell.angle_alpha   90.00
_cell.angle_beta   90.00
_cell.angle_gamma   90.00
#
_symmetry.space_group_name_H-M   'P 1'
#
loop_
_entity.id
_entity.type
_entity.pdbx_description
1 polymer ?
#
loop_
_entity_poly.entity_id
_entity_poly.type
_entity_poly.pdbx_seq_one_letter_code
_entity_poly.pdbx_strand_id
1 'polypeptide(L)'
;MHNSERILRFLSENLITVSKPARYIGAEYNSVIKDTSSKDYLRVAFGFPDVYEVGMSHYGLEILYWLANKLDYVYAERVFLPWVDMIELMEKNDIPLFTLETRTPVYELDMLGISLEYELSYTNVLKMLELSRIPIRAEERRDDDPIVVAGGPVAYNCEPIAEAFDAIYIGDGEVNLHKMLRVIYETREMKRYDRLRELAKIEGVYIPIFYEQKGRKIVPKYDFVPERISRNILKDLNSVTPPEKKILPHVESVHDRAVIEISRGCTRGCRFCHAGYVYRPVRERSADEIVKSVKKLIENTGYDEVSLLSLSSLDHSQISEIAEKLVEELKDKKVSISIPSTRVDAFNIKIGEKIAEVRKTGLTFAPEAGSQKMRDAINKQISYDDIINTASEAKRAGWRRIKLYFMVGFPEETEEDIKEIGELIKDIKKLGFSDITASVNLLIPKPHTAFQFAKLQEPEYMSMVRKILGPYRKYGKIDINDGKKSFVEGILSRGDRRLFSVIEKAYKVSYYDEWGEFFSFEKWMNLFNELDISQYIGPYGIEDFPWDHIDSGVSKEFLWNEYQNYFVQATTKDCRKGCTLCGVCLNYPVRNVIMGGNEI
;
A
#
# COMPACT_ATOMS: atom_id res chain seq x y z
N MET A 1 11.96 -25.57 -29.03
CA MET A 1 11.74 -25.68 -27.58
C MET A 1 10.81 -24.56 -27.21
N HIS A 2 9.63 -24.87 -26.71
CA HIS A 2 8.66 -23.85 -26.29
C HIS A 2 9.31 -23.00 -25.18
N ASN A 3 9.05 -21.69 -25.12
CA ASN A 3 9.78 -20.81 -24.17
C ASN A 3 9.62 -21.28 -22.71
N SER A 4 8.46 -21.83 -22.35
CA SER A 4 8.24 -22.45 -21.03
C SER A 4 9.10 -23.69 -20.77
N GLU A 5 9.40 -24.51 -21.78
CA GLU A 5 10.34 -25.64 -21.65
C GLU A 5 11.78 -25.16 -21.45
N ARG A 6 12.18 -24.08 -22.14
CA ARG A 6 13.48 -23.43 -21.94
C ARG A 6 13.63 -22.95 -20.50
N ILE A 7 12.61 -22.25 -19.98
CA ILE A 7 12.59 -21.75 -18.61
C ILE A 7 12.61 -22.92 -17.62
N LEU A 8 11.83 -23.97 -17.84
CA LEU A 8 11.82 -25.15 -16.96
C LEU A 8 13.19 -25.83 -16.91
N ARG A 9 13.86 -26.00 -18.06
CA ARG A 9 15.21 -26.53 -18.12
C ARG A 9 16.20 -25.63 -17.38
N PHE A 10 16.14 -24.33 -17.60
CA PHE A 10 16.96 -23.35 -16.90
C PHE A 10 16.80 -23.44 -15.38
N LEU A 11 15.56 -23.50 -14.89
CA LEU A 11 15.27 -23.68 -13.47
C LEU A 11 15.87 -25.00 -12.97
N SER A 12 15.64 -26.12 -13.67
CA SER A 12 16.18 -27.42 -13.29
C SER A 12 17.71 -27.44 -13.19
N GLU A 13 18.41 -26.70 -14.04
CA GLU A 13 19.88 -26.67 -14.07
C GLU A 13 20.48 -25.72 -13.02
N ASN A 14 19.75 -24.69 -12.58
CA ASN A 14 20.34 -23.59 -11.80
C ASN A 14 19.67 -23.28 -10.46
N LEU A 15 18.50 -23.85 -10.12
CA LEU A 15 17.74 -23.45 -8.92
C LEU A 15 18.58 -23.56 -7.62
N ILE A 16 19.45 -24.56 -7.53
CA ILE A 16 20.28 -24.81 -6.34
C ILE A 16 21.39 -23.76 -6.12
N THR A 17 21.61 -22.86 -7.08
CA THR A 17 22.66 -21.83 -7.01
C THR A 17 22.14 -20.46 -6.58
N VAL A 18 20.83 -20.31 -6.36
CA VAL A 18 20.20 -19.04 -5.96
C VAL A 18 19.62 -19.12 -4.55
N SER A 19 19.46 -17.97 -3.91
CA SER A 19 18.87 -17.83 -2.59
C SER A 19 17.37 -18.10 -2.64
N LYS A 20 16.88 -18.91 -1.70
CA LYS A 20 15.46 -19.30 -1.58
C LYS A 20 14.88 -19.81 -2.93
N PRO A 21 15.39 -20.95 -3.45
CA PRO A 21 14.99 -21.51 -4.73
C PRO A 21 13.48 -21.70 -4.93
N ALA A 22 12.76 -21.98 -3.83
CA ALA A 22 11.32 -22.23 -3.86
C ALA A 22 10.48 -21.03 -4.33
N ARG A 23 11.04 -19.82 -4.37
CA ARG A 23 10.41 -18.62 -4.97
C ARG A 23 10.02 -18.80 -6.43
N TYR A 24 10.71 -19.67 -7.16
CA TYR A 24 10.62 -19.76 -8.62
C TYR A 24 9.98 -21.07 -9.12
N ILE A 25 9.55 -21.95 -8.22
CA ILE A 25 9.07 -23.29 -8.56
C ILE A 25 7.66 -23.26 -9.16
N GLY A 26 6.75 -22.48 -8.59
CA GLY A 26 5.32 -22.50 -8.96
C GLY A 26 4.60 -23.77 -8.49
N ALA A 27 3.48 -24.12 -9.15
CA ALA A 27 2.64 -25.28 -8.82
C ALA A 27 2.20 -25.32 -7.33
N GLU A 28 1.78 -24.18 -6.83
CA GLU A 28 1.38 -24.00 -5.44
C GLU A 28 -0.04 -24.50 -5.19
N TYR A 29 -0.31 -24.91 -3.95
CA TYR A 29 -1.64 -25.35 -3.57
C TYR A 29 -2.64 -24.19 -3.71
N ASN A 30 -3.85 -24.48 -4.18
CA ASN A 30 -4.89 -23.53 -4.59
C ASN A 30 -4.57 -22.65 -5.81
N SER A 31 -3.40 -22.76 -6.45
CA SER A 31 -3.16 -22.04 -7.72
C SER A 31 -4.12 -22.51 -8.81
N VAL A 32 -4.58 -21.56 -9.64
CA VAL A 32 -5.46 -21.83 -10.77
C VAL A 32 -4.65 -22.33 -11.96
N ILE A 33 -5.06 -23.48 -12.49
CA ILE A 33 -4.52 -24.07 -13.71
C ILE A 33 -5.65 -24.16 -14.73
N LYS A 34 -5.46 -23.54 -15.90
CA LYS A 34 -6.40 -23.61 -17.04
C LYS A 34 -5.70 -24.25 -18.22
N ASP A 35 -6.43 -25.06 -18.98
CA ASP A 35 -5.93 -25.69 -20.20
C ASP A 35 -5.87 -24.67 -21.35
N THR A 36 -4.68 -24.19 -21.67
CA THR A 36 -4.45 -23.19 -22.72
C THR A 36 -4.44 -23.79 -24.14
N SER A 37 -4.57 -25.11 -24.29
CA SER A 37 -4.56 -25.77 -25.60
C SER A 37 -5.91 -25.74 -26.32
N SER A 38 -7.01 -25.59 -25.57
CA SER A 38 -8.38 -25.78 -26.07
C SER A 38 -9.25 -24.53 -26.07
N LYS A 39 -8.82 -23.45 -25.39
CA LYS A 39 -9.55 -22.17 -25.30
C LYS A 39 -8.60 -20.98 -25.37
N ASP A 40 -8.96 -19.99 -26.17
CA ASP A 40 -8.25 -18.72 -26.28
C ASP A 40 -8.60 -17.79 -25.11
N TYR A 41 -7.79 -17.89 -24.05
CA TYR A 41 -7.92 -17.05 -22.86
C TYR A 41 -7.23 -15.70 -23.05
N LEU A 42 -7.73 -14.68 -22.37
CA LEU A 42 -6.95 -13.46 -22.09
C LEU A 42 -5.93 -13.81 -21.02
N ARG A 43 -4.67 -13.87 -21.40
CA ARG A 43 -3.52 -14.18 -20.55
C ARG A 43 -3.06 -12.90 -19.88
N VAL A 44 -3.20 -12.84 -18.56
CA VAL A 44 -2.81 -11.65 -17.79
C VAL A 44 -1.90 -12.06 -16.64
N ALA A 45 -0.88 -11.26 -16.35
CA ALA A 45 -0.11 -11.39 -15.13
C ALA A 45 -0.40 -10.23 -14.19
N PHE A 46 -0.66 -10.53 -12.92
CA PHE A 46 -0.58 -9.53 -11.86
C PHE A 46 0.78 -9.63 -11.19
N GLY A 47 1.51 -8.54 -11.32
CA GLY A 47 2.87 -8.33 -10.89
C GLY A 47 2.97 -7.57 -9.58
N PHE A 48 3.92 -7.98 -8.74
CA PHE A 48 4.36 -7.19 -7.61
C PHE A 48 5.85 -6.83 -7.80
N PRO A 49 6.23 -5.54 -7.82
CA PRO A 49 7.59 -5.10 -8.13
C PRO A 49 8.53 -5.26 -6.93
N ASP A 50 8.55 -6.44 -6.34
CA ASP A 50 9.42 -6.83 -5.23
C ASP A 50 9.50 -8.36 -5.18
N VAL A 51 10.29 -8.89 -4.24
CA VAL A 51 10.44 -10.32 -4.04
C VAL A 51 9.12 -11.00 -3.68
N TYR A 52 9.05 -12.28 -4.06
CA TYR A 52 7.93 -13.17 -3.86
C TYR A 52 7.30 -13.10 -2.45
N GLU A 53 8.09 -13.14 -1.38
CA GLU A 53 7.56 -13.19 -0.01
C GLU A 53 6.81 -11.92 0.40
N VAL A 54 7.24 -10.78 -0.15
CA VAL A 54 6.58 -9.48 0.05
C VAL A 54 5.29 -9.46 -0.77
N GLY A 55 5.37 -9.78 -2.06
CA GLY A 55 4.22 -9.75 -2.95
C GLY A 55 3.13 -10.76 -2.60
N MET A 56 3.47 -11.94 -2.09
CA MET A 56 2.50 -12.92 -1.59
C MET A 56 1.74 -12.46 -0.34
N SER A 57 2.28 -11.49 0.38
CA SER A 57 1.62 -10.87 1.54
C SER A 57 0.64 -9.77 1.12
N HIS A 58 0.61 -9.40 -0.16
CA HIS A 58 -0.22 -8.32 -0.68
C HIS A 58 -1.66 -8.79 -0.96
N TYR A 59 -2.59 -8.40 -0.08
CA TYR A 59 -4.01 -8.79 -0.17
C TYR A 59 -4.69 -8.29 -1.45
N GLY A 60 -4.32 -7.10 -1.95
CA GLY A 60 -4.85 -6.57 -3.21
C GLY A 60 -4.53 -7.47 -4.41
N LEU A 61 -3.30 -8.00 -4.47
CA LEU A 61 -2.87 -8.94 -5.51
C LEU A 61 -3.73 -10.21 -5.50
N GLU A 62 -4.00 -10.74 -4.30
CA GLU A 62 -4.84 -11.91 -4.10
C GLU A 62 -6.29 -11.68 -4.58
N ILE A 63 -6.88 -10.54 -4.24
CA ILE A 63 -8.22 -10.16 -4.71
C ILE A 63 -8.26 -10.12 -6.24
N LEU A 64 -7.34 -9.41 -6.87
CA LEU A 64 -7.32 -9.23 -8.33
C LEU A 64 -7.14 -10.57 -9.06
N TYR A 65 -6.24 -11.42 -8.57
CA TYR A 65 -6.00 -12.76 -9.09
C TYR A 65 -7.28 -13.60 -9.11
N TRP A 66 -8.00 -13.65 -7.98
CA TRP A 66 -9.23 -14.46 -7.87
C TRP A 66 -10.40 -13.87 -8.65
N LEU A 67 -10.54 -12.54 -8.69
CA LEU A 67 -11.58 -11.88 -9.49
C LEU A 67 -11.39 -12.14 -10.98
N ALA A 68 -10.16 -12.01 -11.48
CA ALA A 68 -9.86 -12.28 -12.88
C ALA A 68 -10.06 -13.76 -13.23
N ASN A 69 -9.60 -14.68 -12.38
CA ASN A 69 -9.73 -16.11 -12.67
C ASN A 69 -11.16 -16.66 -12.58
N LYS A 70 -12.10 -15.94 -11.93
CA LYS A 70 -13.54 -16.23 -11.98
C LYS A 70 -14.16 -15.96 -13.36
N LEU A 71 -13.53 -15.13 -14.20
CA LEU A 71 -13.97 -14.88 -15.56
C LEU A 71 -13.57 -16.07 -16.43
N ASP A 72 -14.53 -16.59 -17.19
CA ASP A 72 -14.35 -17.81 -17.98
C ASP A 72 -13.41 -17.61 -19.17
N TYR A 73 -13.23 -16.37 -19.63
CA TYR A 73 -12.37 -15.98 -20.75
C TYR A 73 -10.99 -15.45 -20.34
N VAL A 74 -10.66 -15.39 -19.03
CA VAL A 74 -9.37 -14.86 -18.54
C VAL A 74 -8.57 -15.97 -17.87
N TYR A 75 -7.25 -16.00 -18.06
CA TYR A 75 -6.32 -16.77 -17.24
C TYR A 75 -5.33 -15.80 -16.60
N ALA A 76 -5.53 -15.56 -15.30
CA ALA A 76 -4.66 -14.69 -14.53
C ALA A 76 -3.59 -15.48 -13.80
N GLU A 77 -2.38 -14.98 -13.89
CA GLU A 77 -1.15 -15.55 -13.35
C GLU A 77 -0.43 -14.51 -12.49
N ARG A 78 0.57 -14.95 -11.73
CA ARG A 78 1.38 -14.09 -10.86
C ARG A 78 2.80 -13.98 -11.38
N VAL A 79 3.38 -12.80 -11.16
CA VAL A 79 4.78 -12.52 -11.44
C VAL A 79 5.37 -11.63 -10.35
N PHE A 80 6.64 -11.84 -10.03
CA PHE A 80 7.35 -11.11 -8.99
C PHE A 80 8.72 -10.71 -9.53
N LEU A 81 9.31 -9.63 -9.02
CA LEU A 81 10.69 -9.33 -9.36
C LEU A 81 11.60 -10.37 -8.67
N PRO A 82 12.44 -11.11 -9.40
CA PRO A 82 13.33 -12.09 -8.79
C PRO A 82 14.39 -11.41 -7.92
N TRP A 83 14.97 -12.15 -6.98
CA TRP A 83 16.10 -11.61 -6.21
C TRP A 83 17.34 -11.43 -7.10
N VAL A 84 18.27 -10.58 -6.66
CA VAL A 84 19.42 -10.14 -7.49
C VAL A 84 20.25 -11.28 -8.06
N ASP A 85 20.45 -12.36 -7.30
CA ASP A 85 21.20 -13.56 -7.75
C ASP A 85 20.49 -14.30 -8.90
N MET A 86 19.16 -14.38 -8.84
CA MET A 86 18.36 -14.96 -9.91
C MET A 86 18.28 -14.03 -11.13
N ILE A 87 18.21 -12.70 -10.93
CA ILE A 87 18.26 -11.73 -12.02
C ILE A 87 19.57 -11.89 -12.80
N GLU A 88 20.71 -11.86 -12.13
CA GLU A 88 22.04 -12.03 -12.76
C GLU A 88 22.13 -13.32 -13.57
N LEU A 89 21.59 -14.40 -13.01
CA LEU A 89 21.57 -15.71 -13.64
C LEU A 89 20.64 -15.74 -14.87
N MET A 90 19.47 -15.13 -14.77
CA MET A 90 18.51 -15.01 -15.88
C MET A 90 19.12 -14.20 -17.03
N GLU A 91 19.75 -13.06 -16.75
CA GLU A 91 20.42 -12.23 -17.75
C GLU A 91 21.55 -12.98 -18.44
N LYS A 92 22.40 -13.66 -17.67
CA LYS A 92 23.50 -14.48 -18.22
C LYS A 92 23.03 -15.58 -19.17
N ASN A 93 21.85 -16.15 -18.91
CA ASN A 93 21.27 -17.24 -19.70
C ASN A 93 20.20 -16.78 -20.71
N ASP A 94 20.03 -15.46 -20.86
CA ASP A 94 19.02 -14.84 -21.72
C ASP A 94 17.59 -15.36 -21.43
N ILE A 95 17.24 -15.42 -20.14
CA ILE A 95 15.92 -15.84 -19.67
C ILE A 95 15.08 -14.60 -19.33
N PRO A 96 13.92 -14.41 -19.98
CA PRO A 96 13.00 -13.31 -19.66
C PRO A 96 12.30 -13.56 -18.33
N LEU A 97 11.71 -12.51 -17.74
CA LEU A 97 10.76 -12.66 -16.65
C LEU A 97 9.58 -13.53 -17.10
N PHE A 98 9.10 -14.39 -16.20
CA PHE A 98 8.06 -15.38 -16.48
C PHE A 98 7.06 -15.52 -15.33
N THR A 99 5.86 -16.01 -15.65
CA THR A 99 4.78 -16.26 -14.69
C THR A 99 5.03 -17.51 -13.83
N LEU A 100 4.50 -17.54 -12.61
CA LEU A 100 4.69 -18.70 -11.72
C LEU A 100 3.86 -19.92 -12.11
N GLU A 101 2.63 -19.72 -12.60
CA GLU A 101 1.70 -20.82 -12.88
C GLU A 101 2.17 -21.64 -14.08
N THR A 102 2.47 -20.98 -15.20
CA THR A 102 2.79 -21.67 -16.46
C THR A 102 4.22 -21.45 -16.94
N ARG A 103 5.02 -20.58 -16.31
CA ARG A 103 6.36 -20.19 -16.79
C ARG A 103 6.28 -19.59 -18.19
N THR A 104 5.22 -18.83 -18.46
CA THR A 104 5.07 -18.08 -19.71
C THR A 104 5.90 -16.80 -19.60
N PRO A 105 6.78 -16.48 -20.58
CA PRO A 105 7.45 -15.19 -20.62
C PRO A 105 6.43 -14.04 -20.60
N VAL A 106 6.71 -13.00 -19.81
CA VAL A 106 5.73 -11.93 -19.58
C VAL A 106 5.41 -11.14 -20.86
N TYR A 107 6.35 -11.01 -21.80
CA TYR A 107 6.10 -10.38 -23.11
C TYR A 107 5.11 -11.17 -24.00
N GLU A 108 4.78 -12.43 -23.67
CA GLU A 108 3.81 -13.25 -24.42
C GLU A 108 2.38 -13.12 -23.89
N LEU A 109 2.17 -12.31 -22.85
CA LEU A 109 0.86 -12.10 -22.24
C LEU A 109 0.11 -10.94 -22.91
N ASP A 110 -1.19 -10.85 -22.71
CA ASP A 110 -2.00 -9.72 -23.20
C ASP A 110 -1.89 -8.49 -22.29
N MET A 111 -1.61 -8.70 -21.00
CA MET A 111 -1.56 -7.66 -19.98
C MET A 111 -0.58 -8.00 -18.86
N LEU A 112 0.15 -6.98 -18.39
CA LEU A 112 0.90 -6.99 -17.14
C LEU A 112 0.33 -5.92 -16.20
N GLY A 113 -0.35 -6.32 -15.13
CA GLY A 113 -0.72 -5.42 -14.03
C GLY A 113 0.43 -5.30 -13.03
N ILE A 114 0.71 -4.11 -12.48
CA ILE A 114 1.76 -3.89 -11.48
C ILE A 114 1.19 -3.09 -10.30
N SER A 115 1.39 -3.58 -9.08
CA SER A 115 0.97 -2.87 -7.85
C SER A 115 2.01 -1.83 -7.43
N LEU A 116 1.61 -0.56 -7.35
CA LEU A 116 2.41 0.58 -6.89
C LEU A 116 2.10 0.89 -5.42
N GLU A 117 2.88 0.28 -4.52
CA GLU A 117 2.68 0.40 -3.07
C GLU A 117 3.47 1.54 -2.42
N TYR A 118 4.66 1.86 -2.94
CA TYR A 118 5.57 2.88 -2.42
C TYR A 118 6.50 3.39 -3.53
N GLU A 119 6.95 4.65 -3.46
CA GLU A 119 7.67 5.32 -4.54
C GLU A 119 9.09 4.78 -4.75
N LEU A 120 9.75 4.27 -3.71
CA LEU A 120 11.06 3.62 -3.85
C LEU A 120 10.99 2.32 -4.66
N SER A 121 9.79 1.78 -4.95
CA SER A 121 9.63 0.64 -5.87
C SER A 121 9.75 1.01 -7.34
N TYR A 122 9.81 2.30 -7.70
CA TYR A 122 9.85 2.71 -9.10
C TYR A 122 11.03 2.11 -9.87
N THR A 123 12.20 1.97 -9.25
CA THR A 123 13.34 1.29 -9.88
C THR A 123 13.10 -0.20 -10.09
N ASN A 124 12.35 -0.86 -9.19
CA ASN A 124 11.92 -2.24 -9.36
C ASN A 124 10.89 -2.41 -10.48
N VAL A 125 9.97 -1.45 -10.64
CA VAL A 125 9.02 -1.43 -11.76
C VAL A 125 9.77 -1.41 -13.09
N LEU A 126 10.73 -0.50 -13.24
CA LEU A 126 11.53 -0.40 -14.46
C LEU A 126 12.38 -1.66 -14.70
N LYS A 127 12.96 -2.23 -13.63
CA LYS A 127 13.69 -3.50 -13.73
C LYS A 127 12.79 -4.66 -14.13
N MET A 128 11.57 -4.72 -13.62
CA MET A 128 10.58 -5.73 -13.98
C MET A 128 10.19 -5.63 -15.46
N LEU A 129 10.00 -4.41 -15.99
CA LEU A 129 9.71 -4.21 -17.43
C LEU A 129 10.89 -4.63 -18.31
N GLU A 130 12.11 -4.22 -17.95
CA GLU A 130 13.33 -4.61 -18.67
C GLU A 130 13.49 -6.14 -18.72
N LEU A 131 13.40 -6.81 -17.57
CA LEU A 131 13.53 -8.27 -17.50
C LEU A 131 12.38 -8.99 -18.21
N SER A 132 11.19 -8.38 -18.26
CA SER A 132 10.04 -8.86 -19.04
C SER A 132 10.21 -8.67 -20.54
N ARG A 133 11.24 -7.95 -21.00
CA ARG A 133 11.42 -7.53 -22.41
C ARG A 133 10.28 -6.66 -22.95
N ILE A 134 9.64 -5.90 -22.07
CA ILE A 134 8.65 -4.90 -22.47
C ILE A 134 9.35 -3.54 -22.47
N PRO A 135 9.22 -2.73 -23.54
CA PRO A 135 9.76 -1.38 -23.56
C PRO A 135 9.34 -0.57 -22.32
N ILE A 136 10.30 0.10 -21.69
CA ILE A 136 10.08 0.85 -20.46
C ILE A 136 9.11 1.99 -20.71
N ARG A 137 9.35 2.78 -21.75
CA ARG A 137 8.47 3.88 -22.15
C ARG A 137 7.25 3.33 -22.88
N ALA A 138 6.06 3.70 -22.42
CA ALA A 138 4.81 3.25 -23.03
C ALA A 138 4.68 3.65 -24.51
N GLU A 139 5.28 4.78 -24.91
CA GLU A 139 5.28 5.26 -26.30
C GLU A 139 6.14 4.40 -27.25
N GLU A 140 7.07 3.60 -26.73
CA GLU A 140 7.94 2.72 -27.52
C GLU A 140 7.33 1.34 -27.75
N ARG A 141 6.18 1.04 -27.11
CA ARG A 141 5.51 -0.26 -27.18
C ARG A 141 4.77 -0.45 -28.50
N ARG A 142 4.90 -1.65 -29.04
CA ARG A 142 4.27 -2.10 -30.27
C ARG A 142 2.82 -2.51 -30.02
N ASP A 143 2.10 -2.79 -31.11
CA ASP A 143 0.69 -3.23 -31.04
C ASP A 143 0.54 -4.59 -30.33
N ASP A 144 1.53 -5.46 -30.46
CA ASP A 144 1.60 -6.82 -29.91
C ASP A 144 2.20 -6.90 -28.49
N ASP A 145 2.83 -5.83 -27.99
CA ASP A 145 3.37 -5.83 -26.63
C ASP A 145 2.23 -5.82 -25.59
N PRO A 146 2.39 -6.46 -24.41
CA PRO A 146 1.37 -6.48 -23.37
C PRO A 146 0.91 -5.07 -22.97
N ILE A 147 -0.37 -4.90 -22.64
CA ILE A 147 -0.86 -3.66 -22.01
C ILE A 147 -0.34 -3.64 -20.56
N VAL A 148 0.48 -2.65 -20.21
CA VAL A 148 1.01 -2.50 -18.86
C VAL A 148 0.12 -1.57 -18.05
N VAL A 149 -0.42 -2.09 -16.94
CA VAL A 149 -1.38 -1.38 -16.09
C VAL A 149 -0.81 -1.20 -14.69
N ALA A 150 -0.79 0.03 -14.17
CA ALA A 150 -0.52 0.28 -12.75
C ALA A 150 -1.81 0.28 -11.92
N GLY A 151 -1.69 -0.04 -10.63
CA GLY A 151 -2.73 0.18 -9.62
C GLY A 151 -2.09 0.30 -8.23
N GLY A 152 -2.90 0.42 -7.18
CA GLY A 152 -2.40 0.52 -5.80
C GLY A 152 -2.39 1.97 -5.26
N PRO A 153 -2.00 2.17 -4.00
CA PRO A 153 -2.14 3.46 -3.32
C PRO A 153 -1.29 4.57 -3.93
N VAL A 154 -0.12 4.30 -4.52
CA VAL A 154 0.73 5.33 -5.14
C VAL A 154 0.19 5.78 -6.52
N ALA A 155 -0.81 5.09 -7.07
CA ALA A 155 -1.45 5.47 -8.32
C ALA A 155 -2.07 6.89 -8.28
N TYR A 156 -2.40 7.40 -7.08
CA TYR A 156 -2.90 8.77 -6.88
C TYR A 156 -1.88 9.87 -7.13
N ASN A 157 -0.59 9.53 -7.20
CA ASN A 157 0.53 10.44 -7.46
C ASN A 157 1.53 9.82 -8.45
N CYS A 158 1.00 9.20 -9.51
CA CYS A 158 1.73 8.37 -10.45
C CYS A 158 2.59 9.12 -11.50
N GLU A 159 2.43 10.43 -11.67
CA GLU A 159 3.12 11.21 -12.71
C GLU A 159 4.65 11.04 -12.79
N PRO A 160 5.40 10.89 -11.68
CA PRO A 160 6.83 10.58 -11.75
C PRO A 160 7.16 9.30 -12.54
N ILE A 161 6.26 8.32 -12.56
CA ILE A 161 6.43 7.01 -13.20
C ILE A 161 5.42 6.74 -14.32
N ALA A 162 4.54 7.70 -14.63
CA ALA A 162 3.41 7.49 -15.54
C ALA A 162 3.82 7.12 -16.97
N GLU A 163 5.00 7.56 -17.42
CA GLU A 163 5.54 7.21 -18.74
C GLU A 163 5.87 5.72 -18.89
N ALA A 164 5.93 4.96 -17.79
CA ALA A 164 6.09 3.49 -17.83
C ALA A 164 4.77 2.72 -17.99
N PHE A 165 3.62 3.38 -18.00
CA PHE A 165 2.32 2.70 -17.97
C PHE A 165 1.44 3.08 -19.16
N ASP A 166 0.77 2.08 -19.73
CA ASP A 166 -0.26 2.31 -20.75
C ASP A 166 -1.55 2.80 -20.12
N ALA A 167 -1.88 2.23 -18.97
CA ALA A 167 -3.06 2.57 -18.19
C ALA A 167 -2.75 2.55 -16.69
N ILE A 168 -3.45 3.36 -15.92
CA ILE A 168 -3.35 3.42 -14.47
C ILE A 168 -4.76 3.34 -13.90
N TYR A 169 -5.01 2.28 -13.13
CA TYR A 169 -6.28 2.02 -12.48
C TYR A 169 -6.31 2.71 -11.11
N ILE A 170 -7.24 3.65 -10.92
CA ILE A 170 -7.39 4.45 -9.71
C ILE A 170 -8.55 3.90 -8.85
N GLY A 171 -8.26 3.59 -7.60
CA GLY A 171 -9.26 3.19 -6.60
C GLY A 171 -9.45 1.67 -6.45
N ASP A 172 -10.64 1.26 -6.03
CA ASP A 172 -10.96 -0.12 -5.67
C ASP A 172 -11.01 -1.02 -6.92
N GLY A 173 -10.11 -1.99 -7.00
CA GLY A 173 -9.94 -2.90 -8.14
C GLY A 173 -11.18 -3.73 -8.46
N GLU A 174 -12.00 -4.02 -7.45
CA GLU A 174 -13.18 -4.88 -7.58
C GLU A 174 -14.28 -4.30 -8.50
N VAL A 175 -14.29 -2.99 -8.71
CA VAL A 175 -15.39 -2.27 -9.38
C VAL A 175 -15.37 -2.48 -10.90
N ASN A 176 -14.29 -2.09 -11.57
CA ASN A 176 -14.21 -2.03 -13.03
C ASN A 176 -13.11 -2.94 -13.63
N LEU A 177 -12.42 -3.77 -12.83
CA LEU A 177 -11.45 -4.74 -13.35
C LEU A 177 -12.04 -5.63 -14.45
N HIS A 178 -13.25 -6.16 -14.24
CA HIS A 178 -13.91 -7.02 -15.23
C HIS A 178 -14.15 -6.31 -16.56
N LYS A 179 -14.56 -5.02 -16.53
CA LYS A 179 -14.74 -4.21 -17.74
C LYS A 179 -13.42 -3.93 -18.44
N MET A 180 -12.38 -3.62 -17.67
CA MET A 180 -11.03 -3.40 -18.20
C MET A 180 -10.52 -4.66 -18.91
N LEU A 181 -10.58 -5.82 -18.25
CA LEU A 181 -10.19 -7.11 -18.85
C LEU A 181 -11.05 -7.44 -20.08
N ARG A 182 -12.35 -7.13 -20.06
CA ARG A 182 -13.23 -7.32 -21.22
C ARG A 182 -12.79 -6.45 -22.40
N VAL A 183 -12.49 -5.18 -22.18
CA VAL A 183 -12.02 -4.28 -23.25
C VAL A 183 -10.67 -4.74 -23.79
N ILE A 184 -9.71 -5.13 -22.94
CA ILE A 184 -8.43 -5.69 -23.41
C ILE A 184 -8.68 -6.94 -24.25
N TYR A 185 -9.62 -7.80 -23.83
CA TYR A 185 -9.99 -9.02 -24.57
C TYR A 185 -10.60 -8.72 -25.95
N GLU A 186 -11.56 -7.83 -26.03
CA GLU A 186 -12.29 -7.53 -27.27
C GLU A 186 -11.48 -6.72 -28.28
N THR A 187 -10.44 -6.02 -27.82
CA THR A 187 -9.65 -5.09 -28.65
C THR A 187 -8.28 -5.61 -29.05
N ARG A 188 -7.92 -6.89 -28.77
CA ARG A 188 -6.58 -7.44 -29.06
C ARG A 188 -6.11 -7.26 -30.50
N GLU A 189 -7.03 -7.35 -31.46
CA GLU A 189 -6.76 -7.22 -32.89
C GLU A 189 -6.69 -5.76 -33.38
N MET A 190 -6.92 -4.79 -32.49
CA MET A 190 -6.86 -3.36 -32.80
C MET A 190 -5.44 -2.81 -32.59
N LYS A 191 -5.14 -1.68 -33.23
CA LYS A 191 -3.90 -0.93 -32.96
C LYS A 191 -3.88 -0.47 -31.51
N ARG A 192 -2.68 -0.41 -30.90
CA ARG A 192 -2.49 -0.03 -29.49
C ARG A 192 -3.21 1.26 -29.14
N TYR A 193 -3.04 2.30 -29.96
CA TYR A 193 -3.69 3.60 -29.73
C TYR A 193 -5.22 3.49 -29.58
N ASP A 194 -5.86 2.69 -30.44
CA ASP A 194 -7.31 2.49 -30.38
C ASP A 194 -7.72 1.64 -29.16
N ARG A 195 -6.91 0.64 -28.78
CA ARG A 195 -7.10 -0.12 -27.53
C ARG A 195 -7.07 0.81 -26.31
N LEU A 196 -6.08 1.71 -26.24
CA LEU A 196 -5.96 2.69 -25.16
C LEU A 196 -7.14 3.67 -25.15
N ARG A 197 -7.65 4.05 -26.32
CA ARG A 197 -8.84 4.91 -26.44
C ARG A 197 -10.11 4.24 -25.91
N GLU A 198 -10.29 2.94 -26.14
CA GLU A 198 -11.40 2.19 -25.54
C GLU A 198 -11.24 2.04 -24.02
N LEU A 199 -10.02 1.81 -23.54
CA LEU A 199 -9.72 1.77 -22.09
C LEU A 199 -10.01 3.10 -21.39
N ALA A 200 -9.72 4.23 -22.04
CA ALA A 200 -9.99 5.57 -21.50
C ALA A 200 -11.49 5.86 -21.25
N LYS A 201 -12.41 5.06 -21.82
CA LYS A 201 -13.86 5.19 -21.58
C LYS A 201 -14.27 4.58 -20.24
N ILE A 202 -13.41 3.80 -19.60
CA ILE A 202 -13.69 3.15 -18.33
C ILE A 202 -13.40 4.13 -17.19
N GLU A 203 -14.38 4.33 -16.32
CA GLU A 203 -14.22 5.17 -15.14
C GLU A 203 -13.07 4.67 -14.25
N GLY A 204 -12.23 5.60 -13.80
CA GLY A 204 -11.04 5.33 -13.00
C GLY A 204 -9.89 4.67 -13.74
N VAL A 205 -9.92 4.65 -15.07
CA VAL A 205 -8.76 4.28 -15.90
C VAL A 205 -8.15 5.54 -16.50
N TYR A 206 -6.96 5.89 -16.03
CA TYR A 206 -6.15 6.99 -16.56
C TYR A 206 -5.19 6.47 -17.64
N ILE A 207 -5.11 7.14 -18.78
CA ILE A 207 -4.20 6.79 -19.89
C ILE A 207 -3.16 7.91 -20.08
N PRO A 208 -1.92 7.77 -19.57
CA PRO A 208 -0.94 8.86 -19.50
C PRO A 208 -0.62 9.51 -20.86
N ILE A 209 -0.57 8.75 -21.95
CA ILE A 209 -0.20 9.25 -23.28
C ILE A 209 -1.20 10.28 -23.84
N PHE A 210 -2.46 10.26 -23.37
CA PHE A 210 -3.50 11.21 -23.75
C PHE A 210 -3.46 12.52 -22.95
N TYR A 211 -2.48 12.69 -22.07
CA TYR A 211 -2.28 13.88 -21.25
C TYR A 211 -0.87 14.44 -21.45
N GLU A 212 -0.73 15.75 -21.25
CA GLU A 212 0.53 16.48 -21.30
C GLU A 212 0.73 17.33 -20.05
N GLN A 213 1.99 17.59 -19.72
CA GLN A 213 2.35 18.47 -18.63
C GLN A 213 2.49 19.92 -19.12
N LYS A 214 1.75 20.85 -18.50
CA LYS A 214 1.87 22.31 -18.68
C LYS A 214 2.24 22.95 -17.35
N GLY A 215 3.52 23.32 -17.20
CA GLY A 215 4.06 23.72 -15.91
C GLY A 215 4.04 22.54 -14.92
N ARG A 216 3.29 22.69 -13.82
CA ARG A 216 3.04 21.61 -12.84
C ARG A 216 1.73 20.86 -13.08
N LYS A 217 0.83 21.39 -13.92
CA LYS A 217 -0.48 20.81 -14.18
C LYS A 217 -0.38 19.73 -15.25
N ILE A 218 -1.14 18.66 -15.09
CA ILE A 218 -1.41 17.66 -16.12
C ILE A 218 -2.75 17.98 -16.78
N VAL A 219 -2.77 18.08 -18.10
CA VAL A 219 -3.96 18.47 -18.87
C VAL A 219 -4.24 17.47 -20.00
N PRO A 220 -5.50 17.25 -20.38
CA PRO A 220 -5.85 16.39 -21.49
C PRO A 220 -5.34 16.98 -22.82
N LYS A 221 -4.82 16.13 -23.71
CA LYS A 221 -4.48 16.47 -25.10
C LYS A 221 -5.68 16.44 -26.03
N TYR A 222 -6.75 15.75 -25.63
CA TYR A 222 -7.92 15.46 -26.46
C TYR A 222 -9.22 15.60 -25.66
N ASP A 223 -10.29 16.05 -26.31
CA ASP A 223 -11.58 16.29 -25.66
C ASP A 223 -12.33 15.01 -25.24
N PHE A 224 -11.92 13.85 -25.74
CA PHE A 224 -12.57 12.57 -25.41
C PHE A 224 -12.10 11.98 -24.07
N VAL A 225 -11.03 12.52 -23.47
CA VAL A 225 -10.58 12.14 -22.13
C VAL A 225 -10.94 13.24 -21.12
N PRO A 226 -11.31 12.89 -19.88
CA PRO A 226 -11.78 13.88 -18.92
C PRO A 226 -10.63 14.73 -18.35
N GLU A 227 -10.92 15.95 -17.92
CA GLU A 227 -9.91 16.79 -17.23
C GLU A 227 -9.50 16.19 -15.87
N ARG A 228 -10.43 15.54 -15.17
CA ARG A 228 -10.17 14.85 -13.89
C ARG A 228 -10.62 13.39 -13.96
N ILE A 229 -9.75 12.48 -13.53
CA ILE A 229 -9.99 11.04 -13.45
C ILE A 229 -10.66 10.74 -12.11
N SER A 230 -11.93 10.33 -12.16
CA SER A 230 -12.66 9.86 -10.97
C SER A 230 -12.18 8.48 -10.57
N ARG A 231 -12.00 8.22 -9.27
CA ARG A 231 -11.59 6.89 -8.80
C ARG A 231 -12.74 5.89 -8.75
N ASN A 232 -12.40 4.61 -8.80
CA ASN A 232 -13.33 3.52 -8.50
C ASN A 232 -13.55 3.37 -6.99
N ILE A 233 -14.80 3.29 -6.54
CA ILE A 233 -15.16 3.09 -5.13
C ILE A 233 -16.13 1.92 -5.00
N LEU A 234 -15.69 0.84 -4.34
CA LEU A 234 -16.56 -0.25 -3.94
C LEU A 234 -17.49 0.25 -2.83
N LYS A 235 -18.80 0.24 -3.07
CA LYS A 235 -19.78 0.87 -2.18
C LYS A 235 -20.06 0.07 -0.92
N ASP A 236 -20.05 -1.26 -1.03
CA ASP A 236 -20.32 -2.19 0.06
C ASP A 236 -19.33 -3.35 0.02
N LEU A 237 -18.56 -3.55 1.09
CA LEU A 237 -17.60 -4.65 1.17
C LEU A 237 -18.27 -6.02 1.21
N ASN A 238 -19.53 -6.12 1.66
CA ASN A 238 -20.28 -7.38 1.68
C ASN A 238 -20.74 -7.81 0.28
N SER A 239 -20.76 -6.88 -0.69
CA SER A 239 -21.11 -7.19 -2.08
C SER A 239 -20.06 -8.03 -2.81
N VAL A 240 -18.84 -8.12 -2.24
CA VAL A 240 -17.75 -8.93 -2.78
C VAL A 240 -17.35 -10.01 -1.76
N THR A 241 -17.21 -11.23 -2.27
CA THR A 241 -16.66 -12.34 -1.49
C THR A 241 -15.15 -12.17 -1.37
N PRO A 242 -14.59 -12.16 -0.14
CA PRO A 242 -13.15 -12.24 0.05
C PRO A 242 -12.55 -13.46 -0.66
N PRO A 243 -11.26 -13.46 -0.98
CA PRO A 243 -10.56 -14.69 -1.36
C PRO A 243 -10.81 -15.79 -0.30
N GLU A 244 -11.42 -16.91 -0.70
CA GLU A 244 -11.71 -18.03 0.21
C GLU A 244 -10.67 -19.17 0.07
N LYS A 245 -9.84 -19.11 -0.98
CA LYS A 245 -8.84 -20.11 -1.35
C LYS A 245 -7.47 -19.45 -1.48
N LYS A 246 -6.91 -18.96 -0.38
CA LYS A 246 -5.57 -18.36 -0.42
C LYS A 246 -4.57 -19.36 -1.01
N ILE A 247 -3.71 -18.89 -1.91
CA ILE A 247 -2.63 -19.69 -2.48
C ILE A 247 -1.63 -19.96 -1.36
N LEU A 248 -1.31 -21.24 -1.12
CA LEU A 248 -0.33 -21.61 -0.11
C LEU A 248 1.07 -21.58 -0.74
N PRO A 249 1.93 -20.64 -0.33
CA PRO A 249 3.24 -20.49 -0.91
C PRO A 249 4.17 -21.65 -0.49
N HIS A 250 5.13 -22.01 -1.35
CA HIS A 250 6.20 -22.96 -0.96
C HIS A 250 7.26 -22.32 -0.04
N VAL A 251 7.24 -20.99 0.07
CA VAL A 251 8.15 -20.18 0.91
C VAL A 251 7.30 -19.37 1.87
N GLU A 252 7.69 -19.34 3.14
CA GLU A 252 7.05 -18.49 4.14
C GLU A 252 7.02 -17.03 3.66
N SER A 253 5.81 -16.48 3.54
CA SER A 253 5.61 -15.07 3.17
C SER A 253 5.89 -14.15 4.37
N VAL A 254 6.08 -12.84 4.14
CA VAL A 254 6.30 -11.87 5.23
C VAL A 254 5.13 -11.87 6.22
N HIS A 255 3.92 -12.14 5.74
CA HIS A 255 2.72 -12.32 6.54
C HIS A 255 2.08 -13.69 6.26
N ASP A 256 2.72 -14.75 6.75
CA ASP A 256 2.28 -16.12 6.54
C ASP A 256 1.14 -16.54 7.48
N ARG A 257 -0.05 -16.02 7.18
CA ARG A 257 -1.30 -16.26 7.91
C ARG A 257 -2.50 -16.06 6.99
N ALA A 258 -3.66 -16.57 7.41
CA ALA A 258 -4.92 -16.19 6.78
C ALA A 258 -5.20 -14.69 7.04
N VAL A 259 -5.75 -13.99 6.06
CA VAL A 259 -6.03 -12.56 6.15
C VAL A 259 -7.46 -12.32 5.70
N ILE A 260 -8.19 -11.50 6.45
CA ILE A 260 -9.51 -11.02 6.05
C ILE A 260 -9.63 -9.51 6.26
N GLU A 261 -10.03 -8.79 5.21
CA GLU A 261 -10.35 -7.38 5.32
C GLU A 261 -11.73 -7.21 5.98
N ILE A 262 -11.71 -6.64 7.19
CA ILE A 262 -12.93 -6.38 7.97
C ILE A 262 -13.49 -4.99 7.72
N SER A 263 -12.65 -4.04 7.30
CA SER A 263 -13.09 -2.70 6.90
C SER A 263 -12.06 -2.00 6.00
N ARG A 264 -12.55 -1.08 5.17
CA ARG A 264 -11.76 -0.23 4.27
C ARG A 264 -12.05 1.24 4.52
N GLY A 265 -11.00 2.04 4.60
CA GLY A 265 -11.10 3.47 4.96
C GLY A 265 -10.99 3.74 6.46
N CYS A 266 -10.97 5.02 6.84
CA CYS A 266 -10.90 5.47 8.23
C CYS A 266 -11.62 6.82 8.41
N THR A 267 -12.39 6.99 9.48
CA THR A 267 -13.15 8.24 9.74
C THR A 267 -12.40 9.27 10.58
N ARG A 268 -11.21 8.92 11.10
CA ARG A 268 -10.45 9.74 12.06
C ARG A 268 -9.83 11.01 11.44
N GLY A 269 -9.38 10.92 10.19
CA GLY A 269 -8.85 12.07 9.46
C GLY A 269 -7.55 12.67 10.01
N CYS A 270 -6.58 11.83 10.38
CA CYS A 270 -5.24 12.31 10.72
C CYS A 270 -4.59 12.99 9.50
N ARG A 271 -4.04 14.19 9.69
CA ARG A 271 -3.65 15.13 8.61
C ARG A 271 -2.52 14.64 7.70
N PHE A 272 -1.70 13.73 8.20
CA PHE A 272 -0.60 13.09 7.47
C PHE A 272 -1.01 11.80 6.73
N CYS A 273 -2.16 11.22 7.07
CA CYS A 273 -2.45 9.82 6.73
C CYS A 273 -3.06 9.70 5.34
N HIS A 274 -2.25 9.38 4.33
CA HIS A 274 -2.70 9.17 2.95
C HIS A 274 -3.89 8.21 2.85
N ALA A 275 -3.76 7.01 3.42
CA ALA A 275 -4.82 6.01 3.46
C ALA A 275 -6.12 6.52 4.12
N GLY A 276 -6.01 7.40 5.11
CA GLY A 276 -7.16 8.02 5.79
C GLY A 276 -7.94 9.02 4.94
N TYR A 277 -7.38 9.49 3.83
CA TYR A 277 -8.04 10.34 2.83
C TYR A 277 -8.48 9.54 1.60
N VAL A 278 -7.57 8.78 0.97
CA VAL A 278 -7.82 8.12 -0.32
C VAL A 278 -8.67 6.84 -0.25
N TYR A 279 -8.96 6.31 0.95
CA TYR A 279 -9.88 5.19 1.12
C TYR A 279 -11.23 5.59 1.73
N ARG A 280 -11.53 6.88 1.86
CA ARG A 280 -12.87 7.31 2.30
C ARG A 280 -13.94 6.93 1.26
N PRO A 281 -15.19 6.66 1.66
CA PRO A 281 -15.70 6.57 3.04
C PRO A 281 -15.31 5.26 3.74
N VAL A 282 -15.54 5.17 5.05
CA VAL A 282 -15.40 3.88 5.77
C VAL A 282 -16.47 2.92 5.29
N ARG A 283 -16.07 1.69 5.01
CA ARG A 283 -16.95 0.57 4.72
C ARG A 283 -16.56 -0.61 5.58
N GLU A 284 -17.49 -1.10 6.37
CA GLU A 284 -17.33 -2.26 7.24
C GLU A 284 -17.92 -3.52 6.60
N ARG A 285 -17.34 -4.67 6.92
CA ARG A 285 -17.89 -5.99 6.59
C ARG A 285 -18.65 -6.52 7.80
N SER A 286 -19.81 -7.14 7.57
CA SER A 286 -20.61 -7.68 8.68
C SER A 286 -19.87 -8.80 9.42
N ALA A 287 -20.14 -8.93 10.72
CA ALA A 287 -19.58 -10.00 11.53
C ALA A 287 -19.86 -11.41 10.95
N ASP A 288 -21.05 -11.62 10.41
CA ASP A 288 -21.45 -12.91 9.81
C ASP A 288 -20.65 -13.24 8.55
N GLU A 289 -20.48 -12.28 7.63
CA GLU A 289 -19.67 -12.51 6.43
C GLU A 289 -18.18 -12.69 6.76
N ILE A 290 -17.68 -12.03 7.81
CA ILE A 290 -16.32 -12.24 8.32
C ILE A 290 -16.14 -13.68 8.80
N VAL A 291 -16.99 -14.15 9.73
CA VAL A 291 -16.90 -15.49 10.31
C VAL A 291 -17.04 -16.57 9.24
N LYS A 292 -18.02 -16.41 8.33
CA LYS A 292 -18.23 -17.31 7.19
C LYS A 292 -17.01 -17.40 6.28
N SER A 293 -16.39 -16.27 5.96
CA SER A 293 -15.20 -16.22 5.08
C SER A 293 -13.98 -16.82 5.78
N VAL A 294 -13.78 -16.53 7.07
CA VAL A 294 -12.70 -17.11 7.87
C VAL A 294 -12.81 -18.63 7.95
N LYS A 295 -14.02 -19.15 8.19
CA LYS A 295 -14.25 -20.61 8.23
C LYS A 295 -13.76 -21.30 6.96
N LYS A 296 -14.17 -20.79 5.80
CA LYS A 296 -13.77 -21.33 4.50
C LYS A 296 -12.28 -21.15 4.24
N LEU A 297 -11.72 -19.99 4.61
CA LEU A 297 -10.27 -19.75 4.50
C LEU A 297 -9.49 -20.81 5.26
N ILE A 298 -9.82 -21.05 6.54
CA ILE A 298 -9.14 -22.08 7.35
C ILE A 298 -9.33 -23.47 6.77
N GLU A 299 -10.55 -23.83 6.34
CA GLU A 299 -10.84 -25.13 5.71
C GLU A 299 -10.03 -25.36 4.41
N ASN A 300 -9.80 -24.32 3.62
CA ASN A 300 -9.08 -24.42 2.34
C ASN A 300 -7.55 -24.27 2.46
N THR A 301 -7.03 -23.82 3.61
CA THR A 301 -5.62 -23.44 3.76
C THR A 301 -4.89 -24.18 4.88
N GLY A 302 -5.59 -24.55 5.96
CA GLY A 302 -4.96 -25.12 7.15
C GLY A 302 -4.14 -24.13 7.98
N TYR A 303 -4.22 -22.82 7.73
CA TYR A 303 -3.55 -21.82 8.56
C TYR A 303 -4.01 -21.90 10.03
N ASP A 304 -3.08 -21.67 10.95
CA ASP A 304 -3.30 -21.65 12.40
C ASP A 304 -3.37 -20.22 12.98
N GLU A 305 -3.36 -19.21 12.11
CA GLU A 305 -3.54 -17.80 12.46
C GLU A 305 -4.42 -17.06 11.42
N VAL A 306 -5.33 -16.20 11.91
CA VAL A 306 -6.15 -15.29 11.10
C VAL A 306 -5.91 -13.85 11.52
N SER A 307 -5.58 -12.99 10.55
CA SER A 307 -5.35 -11.56 10.74
C SER A 307 -6.55 -10.73 10.27
N LEU A 308 -7.07 -9.87 11.15
CA LEU A 308 -8.15 -8.93 10.84
C LEU A 308 -7.60 -7.63 10.23
N LEU A 309 -7.52 -7.59 8.90
CA LEU A 309 -6.95 -6.47 8.14
C LEU A 309 -7.91 -5.26 8.10
N SER A 310 -7.42 -4.09 8.50
CA SER A 310 -8.03 -2.78 8.25
C SER A 310 -7.04 -1.66 8.59
N LEU A 311 -7.45 -0.39 8.40
CA LEU A 311 -6.70 0.78 8.90
C LEU A 311 -6.86 1.02 10.41
N SER A 312 -7.94 0.51 11.01
CA SER A 312 -8.22 0.63 12.45
C SER A 312 -9.23 -0.45 12.87
N SER A 313 -8.73 -1.66 13.18
CA SER A 313 -9.61 -2.82 13.35
C SER A 313 -10.53 -2.71 14.56
N LEU A 314 -10.10 -1.95 15.57
CA LEU A 314 -10.85 -1.72 16.80
C LEU A 314 -11.90 -0.61 16.65
N ASP A 315 -11.83 0.20 15.59
CA ASP A 315 -12.89 1.16 15.26
C ASP A 315 -14.11 0.50 14.61
N HIS A 316 -14.01 -0.79 14.27
CA HIS A 316 -15.11 -1.55 13.67
C HIS A 316 -16.27 -1.69 14.67
N SER A 317 -17.45 -1.25 14.25
CA SER A 317 -18.66 -1.24 15.10
C SER A 317 -19.00 -2.59 15.77
N GLN A 318 -18.87 -3.70 15.03
CA GLN A 318 -19.11 -5.06 15.50
C GLN A 318 -17.85 -5.78 16.02
N ILE A 319 -16.75 -5.10 16.36
CA ILE A 319 -15.49 -5.78 16.73
C ILE A 319 -15.62 -6.78 17.88
N SER A 320 -16.46 -6.47 18.88
CA SER A 320 -16.71 -7.39 20.00
C SER A 320 -17.43 -8.65 19.54
N GLU A 321 -18.44 -8.49 18.69
CA GLU A 321 -19.21 -9.60 18.11
C GLU A 321 -18.33 -10.47 17.20
N ILE A 322 -17.49 -9.84 16.37
CA ILE A 322 -16.51 -10.54 15.53
C ILE A 322 -15.57 -11.38 16.39
N ALA A 323 -15.00 -10.79 17.44
CA ALA A 323 -14.09 -11.49 18.33
C ALA A 323 -14.77 -12.69 19.02
N GLU A 324 -15.98 -12.51 19.54
CA GLU A 324 -16.73 -13.57 20.21
C GLU A 324 -17.06 -14.73 19.27
N LYS A 325 -17.64 -14.44 18.10
CA LYS A 325 -17.99 -15.46 17.11
C LYS A 325 -16.76 -16.20 16.58
N LEU A 326 -15.66 -15.49 16.32
CA LEU A 326 -14.43 -16.13 15.84
C LEU A 326 -13.78 -17.00 16.92
N VAL A 327 -13.71 -16.55 18.17
CA VAL A 327 -13.17 -17.37 19.27
C VAL A 327 -13.99 -18.65 19.42
N GLU A 328 -15.32 -18.56 19.37
CA GLU A 328 -16.19 -19.74 19.46
C GLU A 328 -15.98 -20.73 18.30
N GLU A 329 -15.89 -20.24 17.06
CA GLU A 329 -15.69 -21.06 15.86
C GLU A 329 -14.27 -21.66 15.77
N LEU A 330 -13.25 -20.98 16.31
CA LEU A 330 -11.85 -21.33 16.12
C LEU A 330 -11.21 -22.08 17.31
N LYS A 331 -11.82 -22.05 18.52
CA LYS A 331 -11.25 -22.66 19.73
C LYS A 331 -10.88 -24.14 19.56
N ASP A 332 -11.75 -24.93 18.94
CA ASP A 332 -11.55 -26.38 18.78
C ASP A 332 -10.56 -26.69 17.65
N LYS A 333 -10.33 -25.73 16.76
CA LYS A 333 -9.37 -25.80 15.66
C LYS A 333 -7.97 -25.33 16.06
N LYS A 334 -7.80 -24.78 17.27
CA LYS A 334 -6.54 -24.18 17.78
C LYS A 334 -5.97 -23.08 16.88
N VAL A 335 -6.85 -22.35 16.19
CA VAL A 335 -6.47 -21.23 15.33
C VAL A 335 -6.46 -19.93 16.15
N SER A 336 -5.38 -19.18 16.05
CA SER A 336 -5.20 -17.89 16.73
C SER A 336 -5.75 -16.72 15.89
N ILE A 337 -6.14 -15.64 16.56
CA ILE A 337 -6.62 -14.41 15.91
C ILE A 337 -5.59 -13.31 16.19
N SER A 338 -5.14 -12.61 15.16
CA SER A 338 -4.29 -11.44 15.27
C SER A 338 -5.02 -10.17 14.81
N ILE A 339 -4.81 -9.09 15.58
CA ILE A 339 -5.30 -7.76 15.24
C ILE A 339 -4.08 -6.90 14.89
N PRO A 340 -3.75 -6.75 13.59
CA PRO A 340 -2.69 -5.84 13.17
C PRO A 340 -3.07 -4.37 13.46
N SER A 341 -2.05 -3.54 13.69
CA SER A 341 -2.14 -2.07 13.65
C SER A 341 -3.29 -1.47 14.45
N THR A 342 -3.18 -1.53 15.78
CA THR A 342 -4.25 -1.10 16.67
C THR A 342 -3.97 0.29 17.25
N ARG A 343 -4.93 1.20 17.06
CA ARG A 343 -5.12 2.31 17.99
C ARG A 343 -5.73 1.71 19.25
N VAL A 344 -4.88 1.30 20.18
CA VAL A 344 -5.32 0.61 21.39
C VAL A 344 -5.93 1.64 22.35
N ASP A 345 -7.10 1.32 22.89
CA ASP A 345 -7.73 2.00 24.02
C ASP A 345 -8.07 0.96 25.09
N ALA A 346 -8.55 1.42 26.25
CA ALA A 346 -8.87 0.57 27.40
C ALA A 346 -9.93 -0.52 27.10
N PHE A 347 -10.95 -0.18 26.30
CA PHE A 347 -12.00 -1.13 25.91
C PHE A 347 -11.41 -2.29 25.08
N ASN A 348 -10.43 -1.97 24.26
CA ASN A 348 -9.77 -2.90 23.34
C ASN A 348 -8.88 -3.93 24.05
N ILE A 349 -8.46 -3.68 25.29
CA ILE A 349 -7.63 -4.63 26.05
C ILE A 349 -8.44 -5.84 26.49
N LYS A 350 -9.72 -5.67 26.84
CA LYS A 350 -10.62 -6.79 27.18
C LYS A 350 -10.89 -7.71 25.99
N ILE A 351 -11.02 -7.15 24.79
CA ILE A 351 -11.13 -7.91 23.54
C ILE A 351 -9.79 -8.62 23.26
N GLY A 352 -8.67 -7.90 23.43
CA GLY A 352 -7.34 -8.47 23.34
C GLY A 352 -7.10 -9.63 24.31
N GLU A 353 -7.64 -9.58 25.53
CA GLU A 353 -7.56 -10.69 26.50
C GLU A 353 -8.29 -11.94 26.00
N LYS A 354 -9.53 -11.80 25.51
CA LYS A 354 -10.30 -12.91 24.93
C LYS A 354 -9.58 -13.55 23.74
N ILE A 355 -8.96 -12.73 22.89
CA ILE A 355 -8.24 -13.18 21.69
C ILE A 355 -6.89 -13.81 22.05
N ALA A 356 -6.20 -13.30 23.07
CA ALA A 356 -4.84 -13.70 23.43
C ALA A 356 -4.76 -14.88 24.41
N GLU A 357 -5.86 -15.61 24.65
CA GLU A 357 -5.85 -16.86 25.43
C GLU A 357 -4.88 -17.90 24.84
N VAL A 358 -4.64 -17.86 23.52
CA VAL A 358 -3.74 -18.80 22.82
C VAL A 358 -2.28 -18.34 22.86
N ARG A 359 -1.97 -17.05 22.61
CA ARG A 359 -0.61 -16.50 22.64
C ARG A 359 -0.59 -14.97 22.76
N LYS A 360 0.00 -14.43 23.83
CA LYS A 360 0.22 -12.98 23.99
C LYS A 360 1.49 -12.54 23.25
N THR A 361 1.34 -11.95 22.07
CA THR A 361 2.43 -11.26 21.33
C THR A 361 2.58 -9.81 21.80
N GLY A 362 3.65 -9.11 21.42
CA GLY A 362 3.87 -7.70 21.82
C GLY A 362 2.79 -6.76 21.26
N LEU A 363 2.44 -5.70 22.01
CA LEU A 363 1.46 -4.70 21.57
C LEU A 363 2.12 -3.56 20.81
N THR A 364 1.45 -3.03 19.80
CA THR A 364 1.90 -1.88 19.02
C THR A 364 0.96 -0.71 19.24
N PHE A 365 1.48 0.41 19.73
CA PHE A 365 0.75 1.66 19.88
C PHE A 365 1.34 2.69 18.92
N ALA A 366 0.48 3.51 18.31
CA ALA A 366 0.90 4.59 17.42
C ALA A 366 0.43 5.96 17.98
N PRO A 367 1.15 6.54 18.96
CA PRO A 367 0.92 7.91 19.41
C PRO A 367 1.15 8.95 18.32
N GLU A 368 2.04 8.65 17.36
CA GLU A 368 2.51 9.51 16.26
C GLU A 368 3.31 10.74 16.69
N ALA A 369 2.91 11.41 17.77
CA ALA A 369 3.59 12.58 18.29
C ALA A 369 3.74 12.52 19.82
N GLY A 370 4.80 13.15 20.32
CA GLY A 370 5.16 13.18 21.74
C GLY A 370 4.24 14.05 22.58
N SER A 371 4.02 15.29 22.14
CA SER A 371 3.19 16.25 22.88
C SER A 371 1.71 16.19 22.55
N GLN A 372 0.85 16.59 23.50
CA GLN A 372 -0.59 16.68 23.27
C GLN A 372 -0.91 17.72 22.18
N LYS A 373 -0.22 18.86 22.24
CA LYS A 373 -0.24 19.92 21.23
C LYS A 373 -0.07 19.34 19.83
N MET A 374 0.98 18.55 19.61
CA MET A 374 1.27 17.98 18.30
C MET A 374 0.27 16.90 17.89
N ARG A 375 -0.21 16.07 18.83
CA ARG A 375 -1.28 15.10 18.54
C ARG A 375 -2.57 15.78 18.11
N ASP A 376 -2.97 16.87 18.76
CA ASP A 376 -4.14 17.64 18.38
C ASP A 376 -3.92 18.34 17.03
N ALA A 377 -2.73 18.92 16.81
CA ALA A 377 -2.33 19.55 15.56
C ALA A 377 -2.40 18.59 14.37
N ILE A 378 -1.94 17.34 14.49
CA ILE A 378 -2.03 16.34 13.41
C ILE A 378 -3.42 15.66 13.32
N ASN A 379 -4.38 16.11 14.12
CA ASN A 379 -5.72 15.53 14.29
C ASN A 379 -5.70 14.05 14.73
N LYS A 380 -4.75 13.68 15.59
CA LYS A 380 -4.71 12.39 16.28
C LYS A 380 -5.35 12.56 17.67
N GLN A 381 -6.65 12.30 17.75
CA GLN A 381 -7.48 12.55 18.96
C GLN A 381 -7.23 11.57 20.12
N ILE A 382 -5.97 11.31 20.50
CA ILE A 382 -5.60 10.45 21.64
C ILE A 382 -4.90 11.31 22.69
N SER A 383 -5.40 11.28 23.92
CA SER A 383 -4.79 12.04 25.01
C SER A 383 -3.55 11.33 25.57
N TYR A 384 -2.69 12.08 26.26
CA TYR A 384 -1.59 11.49 27.03
C TYR A 384 -2.11 10.45 28.04
N ASP A 385 -3.19 10.78 28.75
CA ASP A 385 -3.81 9.90 29.73
C ASP A 385 -4.38 8.63 29.09
N ASP A 386 -4.98 8.72 27.90
CA ASP A 386 -5.44 7.54 27.17
C ASP A 386 -4.28 6.58 26.89
N ILE A 387 -3.11 7.09 26.48
CA ILE A 387 -1.93 6.28 26.20
C ILE A 387 -1.43 5.59 27.48
N ILE A 388 -1.28 6.34 28.58
CA ILE A 388 -0.79 5.81 29.85
C ILE A 388 -1.78 4.81 30.46
N ASN A 389 -3.08 5.11 30.45
CA ASN A 389 -4.11 4.21 30.97
C ASN A 389 -4.15 2.91 30.17
N THR A 390 -4.11 3.00 28.83
CA THR A 390 -4.08 1.83 27.96
C THR A 390 -2.80 1.01 28.19
N ALA A 391 -1.63 1.64 28.31
CA ALA A 391 -0.39 0.92 28.61
C ALA A 391 -0.44 0.25 29.99
N SER A 392 -1.03 0.91 30.98
CA SER A 392 -1.19 0.39 32.36
C SER A 392 -2.10 -0.83 32.38
N GLU A 393 -3.24 -0.78 31.70
CA GLU A 393 -4.16 -1.91 31.58
C GLU A 393 -3.52 -3.07 30.81
N ALA A 394 -2.81 -2.81 29.71
CA ALA A 394 -2.09 -3.83 28.97
C ALA A 394 -1.05 -4.53 29.85
N LYS A 395 -0.35 -3.75 30.69
CA LYS A 395 0.59 -4.30 31.65
C LYS A 395 -0.08 -5.20 32.69
N ARG A 396 -1.21 -4.77 33.26
CA ARG A 396 -2.01 -5.57 34.22
C ARG A 396 -2.50 -6.86 33.59
N ALA A 397 -2.90 -6.82 32.32
CA ALA A 397 -3.31 -7.98 31.55
C ALA A 397 -2.13 -8.90 31.15
N GLY A 398 -0.89 -8.57 31.53
CA GLY A 398 0.27 -9.47 31.43
C GLY A 398 1.16 -9.24 30.21
N TRP A 399 0.90 -8.23 29.38
CA TRP A 399 1.82 -7.87 28.30
C TRP A 399 3.15 -7.34 28.85
N ARG A 400 4.25 -7.80 28.24
CA ARG A 400 5.62 -7.47 28.66
C ARG A 400 6.37 -6.60 27.66
N ARG A 401 5.93 -6.63 26.39
CA ARG A 401 6.52 -5.93 25.26
C ARG A 401 5.55 -4.91 24.67
N ILE A 402 6.04 -3.71 24.44
CA ILE A 402 5.31 -2.63 23.76
C ILE A 402 6.18 -2.00 22.68
N LYS A 403 5.59 -1.78 21.50
CA LYS A 403 6.19 -1.06 20.37
C LYS A 403 5.45 0.27 20.19
N LEU A 404 6.19 1.34 19.97
CA LEU A 404 5.68 2.69 19.79
C LEU A 404 6.11 3.23 18.43
N TYR A 405 5.20 3.89 17.73
CA TYR A 405 5.50 4.59 16.47
C TYR A 405 5.31 6.10 16.63
N PHE A 406 6.34 6.84 16.21
CA PHE A 406 6.38 8.29 16.19
C PHE A 406 6.84 8.78 14.82
N MET A 407 6.35 9.95 14.45
CA MET A 407 6.86 10.76 13.35
C MET A 407 7.39 12.08 13.90
N VAL A 408 8.33 12.67 13.17
CA VAL A 408 8.93 13.98 13.46
C VAL A 408 9.13 14.75 12.15
N GLY A 409 9.46 16.03 12.23
CA GLY A 409 9.62 16.90 11.07
C GLY A 409 8.32 17.60 10.67
N PHE A 410 7.35 17.67 11.57
CA PHE A 410 6.11 18.41 11.34
C PHE A 410 6.39 19.93 11.26
N PRO A 411 5.57 20.73 10.54
CA PRO A 411 5.75 22.18 10.47
C PRO A 411 5.69 22.83 11.87
N GLU A 412 6.64 23.70 12.21
CA GLU A 412 6.70 24.38 13.53
C GLU A 412 6.83 23.44 14.76
N GLU A 413 7.24 22.19 14.57
CA GLU A 413 7.58 21.27 15.67
C GLU A 413 8.83 21.75 16.41
N THR A 414 8.76 21.87 17.75
CA THR A 414 9.88 22.36 18.57
C THR A 414 10.70 21.22 19.18
N GLU A 415 11.87 21.56 19.75
CA GLU A 415 12.68 20.58 20.47
C GLU A 415 11.96 20.02 21.70
N GLU A 416 11.12 20.83 22.36
CA GLU A 416 10.28 20.42 23.47
C GLU A 416 9.23 19.38 23.05
N ASP A 417 8.58 19.60 21.89
CA ASP A 417 7.62 18.65 21.33
C ASP A 417 8.26 17.28 21.07
N ILE A 418 9.50 17.27 20.54
CA ILE A 418 10.29 16.04 20.35
C ILE A 418 10.68 15.42 21.70
N LYS A 419 11.09 16.24 22.68
CA LYS A 419 11.47 15.76 24.01
C LYS A 419 10.32 15.04 24.72
N GLU A 420 9.07 15.46 24.49
CA GLU A 420 7.89 14.78 25.04
C GLU A 420 7.74 13.33 24.54
N ILE A 421 8.28 12.97 23.37
CA ILE A 421 8.39 11.56 22.92
C ILE A 421 9.21 10.77 23.95
N GLY A 422 10.36 11.32 24.35
CA GLY A 422 11.24 10.71 25.33
C GLY A 422 10.61 10.58 26.72
N GLU A 423 9.91 11.62 27.19
CA GLU A 423 9.20 11.59 28.47
C GLU A 423 8.07 10.55 28.45
N LEU A 424 7.29 10.45 27.37
CA LEU A 424 6.27 9.41 27.23
C LEU A 424 6.85 7.99 27.32
N ILE A 425 7.97 7.73 26.63
CA ILE A 425 8.67 6.42 26.70
C ILE A 425 9.11 6.12 28.14
N LYS A 426 9.67 7.11 28.83
CA LYS A 426 10.10 7.00 30.22
C LYS A 426 8.93 6.71 31.16
N ASP A 427 7.77 7.33 30.96
CA ASP A 427 6.59 7.09 31.79
C ASP A 427 5.99 5.71 31.53
N ILE A 428 5.94 5.24 30.28
CA ILE A 428 5.59 3.85 29.96
C ILE A 428 6.58 2.87 30.61
N LYS A 429 7.88 3.18 30.66
CA LYS A 429 8.88 2.35 31.34
C LYS A 429 8.59 2.20 32.83
N LYS A 430 8.13 3.26 33.50
CA LYS A 430 7.77 3.22 34.94
C LYS A 430 6.60 2.29 35.23
N LEU A 431 5.75 1.99 34.25
CA LEU A 431 4.69 0.97 34.39
C LEU A 431 5.24 -0.46 34.50
N GLY A 432 6.54 -0.67 34.23
CA GLY A 432 7.21 -1.96 34.43
C GLY A 432 7.28 -2.83 33.17
N PHE A 433 7.15 -2.27 31.97
CA PHE A 433 7.42 -3.01 30.72
C PHE A 433 8.91 -3.40 30.64
N SER A 434 9.17 -4.66 30.27
CA SER A 434 10.54 -5.18 30.16
C SER A 434 11.16 -4.85 28.81
N ASP A 435 10.36 -4.85 27.75
CA ASP A 435 10.79 -4.55 26.38
C ASP A 435 9.95 -3.41 25.80
N ILE A 436 10.61 -2.28 25.54
CA ILE A 436 10.01 -1.10 24.90
C ILE A 436 10.84 -0.81 23.66
N THR A 437 10.19 -0.79 22.50
CA THR A 437 10.79 -0.36 21.25
C THR A 437 10.02 0.84 20.71
N ALA A 438 10.69 1.96 20.43
CA ALA A 438 10.12 3.12 19.77
C ALA A 438 10.78 3.30 18.40
N SER A 439 9.98 3.42 17.34
CA SER A 439 10.44 3.78 16.00
C SER A 439 10.07 5.23 15.73
N VAL A 440 11.06 6.03 15.34
CA VAL A 440 10.91 7.46 15.04
C VAL A 440 11.30 7.69 13.59
N ASN A 441 10.34 8.11 12.77
CA ASN A 441 10.52 8.31 11.33
C ASN A 441 10.26 9.76 10.92
N LEU A 442 10.96 10.21 9.89
CA LEU A 442 10.71 11.51 9.28
C LEU A 442 9.36 11.53 8.56
N LEU A 443 8.58 12.60 8.73
CA LEU A 443 7.35 12.84 7.99
C LEU A 443 7.64 12.87 6.48
N ILE A 444 6.83 12.15 5.71
CA ILE A 444 6.77 12.24 4.25
C ILE A 444 5.47 12.95 3.88
N PRO A 445 5.53 14.22 3.42
CA PRO A 445 4.38 14.92 2.86
C PRO A 445 3.80 14.19 1.66
N LYS A 446 2.68 13.46 1.84
CA LYS A 446 2.03 12.73 0.75
C LYS A 446 0.98 13.60 0.04
N PRO A 447 0.88 13.54 -1.30
CA PRO A 447 -0.26 14.05 -2.06
C PRO A 447 -1.61 13.61 -1.48
N HIS A 448 -2.68 14.35 -1.75
CA HIS A 448 -4.04 14.05 -1.27
C HIS A 448 -4.18 13.99 0.27
N THR A 449 -3.27 14.63 0.99
CA THR A 449 -3.34 14.81 2.44
C THR A 449 -3.30 16.29 2.79
N ALA A 450 -3.68 16.65 4.03
CA ALA A 450 -3.50 18.03 4.49
C ALA A 450 -2.02 18.41 4.54
N PHE A 451 -1.11 17.44 4.70
CA PHE A 451 0.33 17.68 4.65
C PHE A 451 0.93 17.68 3.26
N GLN A 452 0.15 17.58 2.17
CA GLN A 452 0.71 17.79 0.83
C GLN A 452 1.37 19.17 0.69
N PHE A 453 0.89 20.17 1.45
CA PHE A 453 1.40 21.54 1.51
C PHE A 453 2.60 21.73 2.45
N ALA A 454 2.90 20.74 3.29
CA ALA A 454 3.96 20.84 4.29
C ALA A 454 5.35 20.84 3.64
N LYS A 455 6.31 21.44 4.32
CA LYS A 455 7.72 21.33 3.95
C LYS A 455 8.20 19.89 4.21
N LEU A 456 8.89 19.31 3.24
CA LEU A 456 9.69 18.10 3.45
C LEU A 456 11.01 18.49 4.10
N GLN A 457 11.32 17.88 5.24
CA GLN A 457 12.55 18.17 5.97
C GLN A 457 13.73 17.44 5.33
N GLU A 458 14.88 18.10 5.34
CA GLU A 458 16.16 17.51 4.94
C GLU A 458 16.63 16.46 5.97
N PRO A 459 17.41 15.44 5.56
CA PRO A 459 17.90 14.39 6.46
C PRO A 459 18.67 14.90 7.70
N GLU A 460 19.31 16.07 7.61
CA GLU A 460 20.03 16.72 8.70
C GLU A 460 19.14 16.98 9.92
N TYR A 461 17.83 17.18 9.71
CA TYR A 461 16.85 17.32 10.79
C TYR A 461 16.91 16.15 11.78
N MET A 462 17.13 14.93 11.27
CA MET A 462 17.19 13.72 12.10
C MET A 462 18.41 13.68 13.03
N SER A 463 19.45 14.47 12.76
CA SER A 463 20.60 14.59 13.67
C SER A 463 20.23 15.32 14.96
N MET A 464 19.38 16.35 14.87
CA MET A 464 18.80 17.03 16.03
C MET A 464 17.94 16.08 16.86
N VAL A 465 17.04 15.34 16.19
CA VAL A 465 16.15 14.34 16.83
C VAL A 465 16.97 13.29 17.58
N ARG A 466 18.05 12.76 16.97
CA ARG A 466 18.97 11.82 17.62
C ARG A 466 19.63 12.40 18.88
N LYS A 467 19.98 13.68 18.87
CA LYS A 467 20.57 14.37 20.03
C LYS A 467 19.55 14.52 21.17
N ILE A 468 18.33 14.93 20.86
CA ILE A 468 17.25 15.15 21.85
C ILE A 468 16.80 13.82 22.49
N LEU A 469 16.63 12.76 21.69
CA LEU A 469 16.13 11.47 22.17
C LEU A 469 17.23 10.54 22.72
N GLY A 470 18.50 10.83 22.45
CA GLY A 470 19.65 10.06 22.91
C GLY A 470 19.63 9.73 24.41
N PRO A 471 19.41 10.71 25.31
CA PRO A 471 19.31 10.49 26.76
C PRO A 471 18.20 9.51 27.20
N TYR A 472 17.20 9.27 26.36
CA TYR A 472 16.05 8.40 26.67
C TYR A 472 16.25 6.95 26.26
N ARG A 473 17.33 6.61 25.54
CA ARG A 473 17.66 5.21 25.16
C ARG A 473 17.87 4.27 26.36
N LYS A 474 18.09 4.81 27.55
CA LYS A 474 18.12 4.02 28.80
C LYS A 474 16.74 3.52 29.25
N TYR A 475 15.65 4.05 28.71
CA TYR A 475 14.29 3.65 29.04
C TYR A 475 13.69 2.65 28.04
N GLY A 476 14.27 2.52 26.84
CA GLY A 476 13.82 1.59 25.79
C GLY A 476 14.71 1.67 24.55
N LYS A 477 14.53 0.72 23.63
CA LYS A 477 15.18 0.75 22.31
C LYS A 477 14.52 1.84 21.46
N ILE A 478 15.26 2.90 21.12
CA ILE A 478 14.76 3.99 20.28
C ILE A 478 15.48 3.92 18.93
N ASP A 479 14.77 3.38 17.93
CA ASP A 479 15.20 3.25 16.55
C ASP A 479 14.80 4.53 15.79
N ILE A 480 15.78 5.39 15.49
CA ILE A 480 15.58 6.67 14.81
C ILE A 480 16.13 6.54 13.40
N ASN A 481 15.28 6.74 12.39
CA ASN A 481 15.72 6.66 11.00
C ASN A 481 16.68 7.81 10.64
N ASP A 482 17.46 7.66 9.56
CA ASP A 482 18.42 8.69 9.14
C ASP A 482 17.79 9.80 8.28
N GLY A 483 16.52 9.63 7.87
CA GLY A 483 15.76 10.56 7.03
C GLY A 483 16.07 10.46 5.53
N LYS A 484 17.11 9.73 5.12
CA LYS A 484 17.60 9.75 3.72
C LYS A 484 16.59 9.13 2.75
N LYS A 485 16.07 7.95 3.06
CA LYS A 485 15.02 7.29 2.25
C LYS A 485 13.75 8.14 2.21
N SER A 486 13.27 8.60 3.36
CA SER A 486 12.09 9.47 3.47
C SER A 486 12.21 10.74 2.64
N PHE A 487 13.41 11.33 2.54
CA PHE A 487 13.63 12.51 1.70
C PHE A 487 13.50 12.19 0.21
N VAL A 488 14.18 11.15 -0.27
CA VAL A 488 14.07 10.70 -1.67
C VAL A 488 12.62 10.32 -1.99
N GLU A 489 11.98 9.54 -1.14
CA GLU A 489 10.59 9.13 -1.28
C GLU A 489 9.66 10.36 -1.29
N GLY A 490 9.89 11.37 -0.46
CA GLY A 490 9.10 12.60 -0.43
C GLY A 490 9.20 13.43 -1.71
N ILE A 491 10.38 13.48 -2.32
CA ILE A 491 10.58 14.11 -3.65
C ILE A 491 9.81 13.32 -4.71
N LEU A 492 10.00 11.99 -4.76
CA LEU A 492 9.30 11.13 -5.71
C LEU A 492 7.78 11.20 -5.52
N SER A 493 7.29 11.23 -4.28
CA SER A 493 5.86 11.28 -3.95
C SER A 493 5.19 12.53 -4.54
N ARG A 494 5.88 13.67 -4.50
CA ARG A 494 5.34 14.98 -4.96
C ARG A 494 5.90 15.41 -6.32
N GLY A 495 6.50 14.48 -7.04
CA GLY A 495 7.11 14.71 -8.33
C GLY A 495 6.12 14.82 -9.49
N ASP A 496 6.65 15.19 -10.65
CA ASP A 496 5.95 15.18 -11.94
C ASP A 496 6.77 14.43 -12.99
N ARG A 497 6.34 14.44 -14.26
CA ARG A 497 6.94 13.63 -15.34
C ARG A 497 8.41 13.93 -15.58
N ARG A 498 8.92 15.11 -15.19
CA ARG A 498 10.35 15.44 -15.30
C ARG A 498 11.23 14.48 -14.50
N LEU A 499 10.73 13.91 -13.41
CA LEU A 499 11.46 12.93 -12.61
C LEU A 499 11.62 11.57 -13.31
N PHE A 500 10.85 11.27 -14.37
CA PHE A 500 10.92 9.97 -15.02
C PHE A 500 12.33 9.68 -15.57
N SER A 501 12.96 10.68 -16.21
CA SER A 501 14.33 10.54 -16.71
C SER A 501 15.36 10.29 -15.60
N VAL A 502 15.16 10.87 -14.42
CA VAL A 502 15.99 10.63 -13.23
C VAL A 502 15.78 9.21 -12.70
N ILE A 503 14.54 8.74 -12.63
CA ILE A 503 14.22 7.36 -12.20
C ILE A 503 14.80 6.35 -13.21
N GLU A 504 14.73 6.64 -14.51
CA GLU A 504 15.34 5.83 -15.55
C GLU A 504 16.87 5.71 -15.37
N LYS A 505 17.54 6.82 -15.05
CA LYS A 505 18.97 6.77 -14.73
C LYS A 505 19.24 6.03 -13.42
N ALA A 506 18.38 6.20 -12.42
CA ALA A 506 18.54 5.58 -11.11
C ALA A 506 18.49 4.05 -11.18
N TYR A 507 17.51 3.46 -11.89
CA TYR A 507 17.40 2.00 -11.96
C TYR A 507 18.56 1.34 -12.73
N LYS A 508 19.14 2.04 -13.71
CA LYS A 508 20.33 1.57 -14.45
C LYS A 508 21.57 1.49 -13.56
N VAL A 509 21.63 2.25 -12.48
CA VAL A 509 22.72 2.19 -11.50
C VAL A 509 22.42 1.12 -10.44
N SER A 510 21.25 1.18 -9.80
CA SER A 510 20.77 0.15 -8.88
C SER A 510 19.25 0.18 -8.75
N TYR A 511 18.67 -0.97 -8.47
CA TYR A 511 17.26 -1.17 -8.13
C TYR A 511 17.17 -1.77 -6.72
N TYR A 512 15.95 -2.05 -6.22
CA TYR A 512 15.67 -2.40 -4.83
C TYR A 512 15.94 -1.27 -3.82
N ASP A 513 15.61 -0.01 -4.17
CA ASP A 513 15.88 1.16 -3.30
C ASP A 513 15.17 1.12 -1.92
N GLU A 514 14.12 0.31 -1.76
CA GLU A 514 13.50 0.07 -0.45
C GLU A 514 14.38 -0.81 0.46
N TRP A 515 15.22 -1.65 -0.11
CA TRP A 515 16.14 -2.52 0.64
C TRP A 515 17.41 -1.75 0.98
N GLY A 516 17.71 -1.63 2.28
CA GLY A 516 18.77 -0.74 2.77
C GLY A 516 20.17 -1.00 2.19
N GLU A 517 20.45 -2.24 1.77
CA GLU A 517 21.72 -2.63 1.17
C GLU A 517 21.88 -2.20 -0.31
N PHE A 518 20.79 -1.89 -1.01
CA PHE A 518 20.80 -1.41 -2.40
C PHE A 518 20.49 0.08 -2.54
N PHE A 519 19.97 0.71 -1.47
CA PHE A 519 19.72 2.13 -1.42
C PHE A 519 21.02 2.94 -1.35
N SER A 520 21.16 3.92 -2.24
CA SER A 520 22.25 4.90 -2.20
C SER A 520 21.70 6.32 -2.23
N PHE A 521 21.82 7.04 -1.11
CA PHE A 521 21.42 8.44 -1.03
C PHE A 521 22.26 9.33 -1.95
N GLU A 522 23.57 9.09 -2.01
CA GLU A 522 24.49 9.84 -2.87
C GLU A 522 24.14 9.68 -4.35
N LYS A 523 23.74 8.46 -4.77
CA LYS A 523 23.21 8.21 -6.12
C LYS A 523 22.03 9.14 -6.42
N TRP A 524 21.02 9.14 -5.55
CA TRP A 524 19.82 9.94 -5.75
C TRP A 524 20.11 11.44 -5.76
N MET A 525 20.92 11.94 -4.82
CA MET A 525 21.30 13.35 -4.79
C MET A 525 22.09 13.79 -6.04
N ASN A 526 23.00 12.93 -6.53
CA ASN A 526 23.74 13.21 -7.75
C ASN A 526 22.83 13.31 -8.98
N LEU A 527 21.87 12.40 -9.10
CA LEU A 527 20.89 12.42 -10.21
C LEU A 527 19.91 13.59 -10.08
N PHE A 528 19.55 13.96 -8.86
CA PHE A 528 18.69 15.13 -8.62
C PHE A 528 19.36 16.45 -8.99
N ASN A 529 20.69 16.56 -9.04
CA ASN A 529 21.37 17.78 -9.49
C ASN A 529 21.07 18.15 -10.96
N GLU A 530 20.52 17.23 -11.75
CA GLU A 530 20.07 17.49 -13.12
C GLU A 530 18.74 18.26 -13.18
N LEU A 531 18.03 18.37 -12.06
CA LEU A 531 16.73 19.02 -11.94
C LEU A 531 16.72 20.00 -10.76
N ASP A 532 15.91 21.04 -10.86
CA ASP A 532 15.62 21.86 -9.69
C ASP A 532 14.64 21.10 -8.77
N ILE A 533 15.17 20.39 -7.77
CA ILE A 533 14.33 19.65 -6.82
C ILE A 533 13.65 20.55 -5.78
N SER A 534 13.99 21.83 -5.69
CA SER A 534 13.39 22.75 -4.70
C SER A 534 11.88 22.86 -4.87
N GLN A 535 11.40 22.71 -6.11
CA GLN A 535 9.97 22.67 -6.43
C GLN A 535 9.21 21.48 -5.82
N TYR A 536 9.91 20.43 -5.35
CA TYR A 536 9.36 19.22 -4.73
C TYR A 536 9.51 19.18 -3.20
N ILE A 537 10.05 20.25 -2.59
CA ILE A 537 10.34 20.31 -1.14
C ILE A 537 9.23 21.07 -0.37
N GLY A 538 8.63 22.09 -0.97
CA GLY A 538 7.65 22.95 -0.30
C GLY A 538 8.29 23.87 0.77
N PRO A 539 7.50 24.50 1.65
CA PRO A 539 6.04 24.40 1.76
C PRO A 539 5.33 25.01 0.54
N TYR A 540 4.06 24.64 0.34
CA TYR A 540 3.24 25.12 -0.78
C TYR A 540 2.05 25.95 -0.31
N GLY A 541 1.58 26.82 -1.20
CA GLY A 541 0.26 27.42 -1.09
C GLY A 541 -0.81 26.56 -1.77
N ILE A 542 -1.98 27.16 -2.01
CA ILE A 542 -2.94 26.57 -2.94
C ILE A 542 -2.51 26.88 -4.38
N GLU A 543 -1.91 25.90 -5.04
CA GLU A 543 -1.38 26.01 -6.41
C GLU A 543 -1.71 24.76 -7.23
N ASP A 544 -1.24 24.71 -8.47
CA ASP A 544 -1.39 23.54 -9.36
C ASP A 544 -0.37 22.45 -9.00
N PHE A 545 -0.86 21.24 -8.81
CA PHE A 545 -0.06 20.06 -8.52
C PHE A 545 -0.17 19.01 -9.63
N PRO A 546 0.88 18.18 -9.83
CA PRO A 546 0.87 17.16 -10.88
C PRO A 546 -0.19 16.07 -10.65
N TRP A 547 -0.65 15.89 -9.41
CA TRP A 547 -1.70 14.93 -9.06
C TRP A 547 -3.14 15.49 -9.07
N ASP A 548 -3.35 16.77 -9.39
CA ASP A 548 -4.68 17.41 -9.32
C ASP A 548 -5.71 16.82 -10.29
N HIS A 549 -5.22 16.27 -11.40
CA HIS A 549 -6.03 15.58 -12.39
C HIS A 549 -6.55 14.23 -11.90
N ILE A 550 -6.01 13.67 -10.80
CA ILE A 550 -6.55 12.46 -10.16
C ILE A 550 -7.49 12.87 -9.04
N ASP A 551 -8.76 12.46 -9.11
CA ASP A 551 -9.74 12.78 -8.09
C ASP A 551 -9.82 11.69 -7.01
N SER A 552 -9.22 11.97 -5.85
CA SER A 552 -9.41 11.18 -4.63
C SER A 552 -10.75 11.46 -3.94
N GLY A 553 -11.58 12.36 -4.48
CA GLY A 553 -12.86 12.78 -3.94
C GLY A 553 -12.78 13.70 -2.72
N VAL A 554 -11.61 13.87 -2.12
CA VAL A 554 -11.39 14.88 -1.09
C VAL A 554 -11.01 16.20 -1.77
N SER A 555 -11.73 17.28 -1.49
CA SER A 555 -11.46 18.56 -2.15
C SER A 555 -10.15 19.19 -1.67
N LYS A 556 -9.47 19.91 -2.58
CA LYS A 556 -8.21 20.62 -2.26
C LYS A 556 -8.44 21.68 -1.18
N GLU A 557 -9.60 22.34 -1.19
CA GLU A 557 -10.00 23.34 -0.21
C GLU A 557 -10.16 22.71 1.18
N PHE A 558 -10.73 21.50 1.27
CA PHE A 558 -10.81 20.77 2.53
C PHE A 558 -9.42 20.43 3.06
N LEU A 559 -8.52 19.93 2.21
CA LEU A 559 -7.13 19.64 2.60
C LEU A 559 -6.40 20.89 3.08
N TRP A 560 -6.60 22.02 2.40
CA TRP A 560 -6.01 23.30 2.80
C TRP A 560 -6.56 23.78 4.15
N ASN A 561 -7.88 23.69 4.37
CA ASN A 561 -8.48 24.05 5.65
C ASN A 561 -7.98 23.16 6.79
N GLU A 562 -7.82 21.85 6.56
CA GLU A 562 -7.18 20.96 7.52
C GLU A 562 -5.73 21.34 7.80
N TYR A 563 -4.99 21.79 6.80
CA TYR A 563 -3.63 22.31 6.98
C TYR A 563 -3.60 23.62 7.76
N GLN A 564 -4.58 24.52 7.59
CA GLN A 564 -4.69 25.72 8.42
C GLN A 564 -5.08 25.37 9.88
N ASN A 565 -5.99 24.41 10.06
CA ASN A 565 -6.39 23.92 11.37
C ASN A 565 -5.22 23.29 12.16
N TYR A 566 -4.22 22.75 11.47
CA TYR A 566 -2.99 22.25 12.09
C TYR A 566 -2.27 23.35 12.91
N PHE A 567 -2.07 24.54 12.33
CA PHE A 567 -1.32 25.63 12.98
C PHE A 567 -2.04 26.20 14.21
N VAL A 568 -3.38 26.23 14.19
CA VAL A 568 -4.19 26.67 15.34
C VAL A 568 -4.58 25.52 16.28
N GLN A 569 -4.08 24.30 16.04
CA GLN A 569 -4.36 23.10 16.83
C GLN A 569 -5.86 22.77 16.94
N ALA A 570 -6.65 23.22 15.96
CA ALA A 570 -8.07 22.91 15.90
C ALA A 570 -8.24 21.45 15.46
N THR A 571 -8.98 20.66 16.24
CA THR A 571 -9.28 19.27 15.90
C THR A 571 -10.51 19.16 15.00
N THR A 572 -10.50 18.18 14.11
CA THR A 572 -11.62 17.90 13.21
C THR A 572 -12.33 16.64 13.66
N LYS A 573 -13.60 16.77 14.02
CA LYS A 573 -14.39 15.67 14.59
C LYS A 573 -14.44 14.44 13.69
N ASP A 574 -14.60 13.28 14.31
CA ASP A 574 -14.83 12.01 13.62
C ASP A 574 -16.10 12.09 12.74
N CYS A 575 -16.01 11.62 11.50
CA CYS A 575 -17.12 11.63 10.54
C CYS A 575 -18.37 10.86 11.05
N ARG A 576 -18.18 9.88 11.97
CA ARG A 576 -19.28 9.18 12.66
C ARG A 576 -20.10 10.08 13.58
N LYS A 577 -19.58 11.26 13.95
CA LYS A 577 -20.26 12.27 14.78
C LYS A 577 -20.79 13.44 13.94
N GLY A 578 -20.88 13.26 12.64
CA GLY A 578 -21.42 14.22 11.67
C GLY A 578 -20.42 14.60 10.58
N CYS A 579 -20.96 14.91 9.41
CA CYS A 579 -20.19 15.23 8.21
C CYS A 579 -19.24 16.41 8.41
N THR A 580 -18.01 16.28 7.87
CA THR A 580 -16.98 17.34 7.86
C THR A 580 -16.84 18.00 6.48
N LEU A 581 -17.75 17.70 5.55
CA LEU A 581 -17.81 18.28 4.20
C LEU A 581 -16.52 18.13 3.38
N CYS A 582 -15.87 16.96 3.45
CA CYS A 582 -14.64 16.70 2.69
C CYS A 582 -14.83 16.54 1.17
N GLY A 583 -16.08 16.44 0.68
CA GLY A 583 -16.41 16.29 -0.74
C GLY A 583 -16.78 14.86 -1.16
N VAL A 584 -16.22 13.83 -0.53
CA VAL A 584 -16.33 12.43 -0.99
C VAL A 584 -17.77 11.96 -1.19
N CYS A 585 -18.63 12.02 -0.16
CA CYS A 585 -20.02 11.54 -0.25
C CYS A 585 -20.95 12.47 -1.07
N LEU A 586 -20.48 13.68 -1.43
CA LEU A 586 -21.22 14.61 -2.27
C LEU A 586 -20.90 14.38 -3.74
N ASN A 587 -19.62 14.17 -4.05
CA ASN A 587 -19.12 13.98 -5.41
C ASN A 587 -19.32 12.54 -5.89
N TYR A 588 -19.30 11.57 -4.97
CA TYR A 588 -19.52 10.16 -5.27
C TYR A 588 -20.83 9.70 -4.61
N PRO A 589 -21.64 8.86 -5.29
CA PRO A 589 -22.87 8.30 -4.74
C PRO A 589 -22.58 7.17 -3.74
N VAL A 590 -21.92 7.54 -2.63
CA VAL A 590 -21.41 6.67 -1.56
C VAL A 590 -21.65 7.31 -0.18
N ARG A 591 -21.66 6.48 0.86
CA ARG A 591 -21.74 6.91 2.27
C ARG A 591 -20.88 6.02 3.15
N ASN A 592 -20.70 6.39 4.42
CA ASN A 592 -20.10 5.45 5.36
C ASN A 592 -21.03 4.25 5.52
N VAL A 593 -20.47 3.03 5.50
CA VAL A 593 -21.19 1.80 5.80
C VAL A 593 -20.64 1.30 7.12
N ILE A 594 -21.38 1.56 8.20
CA ILE A 594 -21.04 1.18 9.58
C ILE A 594 -22.06 0.14 10.04
N MET A 595 -21.60 -1.03 10.45
CA MET A 595 -22.48 -2.10 10.94
C MET A 595 -23.06 -1.74 12.31
N GLY A 596 -24.28 -2.19 12.62
CA GLY A 596 -24.89 -1.99 13.95
C GLY A 596 -25.16 -0.53 14.39
N GLY A 597 -24.83 0.47 13.58
CA GLY A 597 -25.19 1.88 13.80
C GLY A 597 -26.48 2.23 13.06
N ASN A 598 -27.25 3.19 13.59
CA ASN A 598 -28.26 3.87 12.76
C ASN A 598 -27.55 4.46 11.55
N GLU A 599 -28.10 4.28 10.35
CA GLU A 599 -27.55 4.87 9.13
C GLU A 599 -27.35 6.38 9.33
N ILE A 600 -26.10 6.88 9.23
CA ILE A 600 -25.77 8.32 9.29
C ILE A 600 -25.50 8.84 7.88
#